data_AF-A0A929Q0T1-F1
#
_entry.id   AF-A0A929Q0T1-F1
#
_cell.length_a   1.000
_cell.length_b   1.000
_cell.length_c   1.000
_cell.angle_alpha   90.00
_cell.angle_beta   90.00
_cell.angle_gamma   90.00
#
_symmetry.space_group_name_H-M   'P 1'
#
loop_
_entity.id
_entity.type
_entity.pdbx_description
1 polymer ?
#
loop_
_entity_poly.entity_id
_entity_poly.type
_entity_poly.pdbx_seq_one_letter_code
_entity_poly.pdbx_strand_id
1 'polypeptide(L)'
;MKRSGKNYLTLCVGLLMIYFLCLAIVAGSEQRNAFEKLNPGQTIEISVAWYIAMGVCGAIAGLCLVWLIVSKRNRLPIKEVIQKHINLALLVGGPIAGAIVAVMVGINAIGSLPELRLPANQNLVAKTEDGIQSQSTATEQPSAQAESLENEQSISTDAASNTVQIDEDHYLPPIPELPPLLPSTNLITKAQGIQVFGDIQTLDGTYSSDQPDYSTLLAKDTAQITMDHAEVKKTGSVSDPALSSKYGINAAIIAADSASINMLSSAVNTNGNGADGIAVNGMNATATVNNCQVTINGENSAAYFAAFQGQMRVSGGDGLTTANASPLFAPRATASIQADLVNCQTNGQLSPIVRASGAFSATNLNANTVVSGFGQIEPGGSITMSESKFTVGAIQSDTGHQGVFIFDNQDDTQKQEPGHLSLTNNEWMINPASAAAPSAFSFVVNGASAQVDLTNNTIYQVPQCAQVTNGKMAINCIRQTLVGPVIMDEASSFSLNLTQSSLFSGSINQSQSSQDVSVRLDGSSKLMLTGDCYLSEFVNEDSANSNITTNGFHIYVNGNPVV
;
A
#
# COMPACT_ATOMS: atom_id res chain seq x y z
N MET A 1 5.26 -18.53 48.09
CA MET A 1 3.96 -18.16 47.48
C MET A 1 2.81 -18.80 48.24
N LYS A 2 1.84 -18.01 48.73
CA LYS A 2 0.58 -18.52 49.32
C LYS A 2 -0.17 -19.37 48.27
N ARG A 3 -0.92 -20.36 48.75
CA ARG A 3 -1.62 -21.42 47.97
C ARG A 3 -2.46 -20.90 46.79
N SER A 4 -2.94 -19.65 46.82
CA SER A 4 -3.66 -19.04 45.69
C SER A 4 -2.75 -18.66 44.52
N GLY A 5 -1.53 -18.18 44.76
CA GLY A 5 -0.64 -17.68 43.69
C GLY A 5 -0.19 -18.77 42.71
N LYS A 6 0.00 -20.01 43.17
CA LYS A 6 0.37 -21.13 42.30
C LYS A 6 -0.79 -21.57 41.39
N ASN A 7 -2.03 -21.50 41.88
CA ASN A 7 -3.21 -21.83 41.08
C ASN A 7 -3.50 -20.74 40.02
N TYR A 8 -3.24 -19.48 40.33
CA TYR A 8 -3.33 -18.38 39.36
C TYR A 8 -2.26 -18.49 38.27
N LEU A 9 -1.01 -18.80 38.64
CA LEU A 9 0.06 -18.98 37.66
C LEU A 9 -0.24 -20.14 36.69
N THR A 10 -0.76 -21.26 37.18
CA THR A 10 -1.14 -22.39 36.32
C THR A 10 -2.35 -22.08 35.44
N LEU A 11 -3.33 -21.29 35.93
CA LEU A 11 -4.45 -20.82 35.12
C LEU A 11 -3.96 -19.88 34.00
N CYS A 12 -3.06 -18.94 34.32
CA CYS A 12 -2.45 -18.04 33.34
C CYS A 12 -1.65 -18.81 32.28
N VAL A 13 -0.85 -19.80 32.67
CA VAL A 13 -0.10 -20.66 31.72
C VAL A 13 -1.07 -21.49 30.86
N GLY A 14 -2.15 -22.02 31.44
CA GLY A 14 -3.18 -22.73 30.69
C GLY A 14 -3.89 -21.86 29.65
N LEU A 15 -4.23 -20.62 30.03
CA LEU A 15 -4.84 -19.63 29.12
C LEU A 15 -3.88 -19.18 28.02
N LEU A 16 -2.60 -18.95 28.35
CA LEU A 16 -1.56 -18.64 27.37
C LEU A 16 -1.36 -19.78 26.37
N MET A 17 -1.37 -21.03 26.83
CA MET A 17 -1.24 -22.19 25.96
C MET A 17 -2.45 -22.38 25.05
N ILE A 18 -3.67 -22.16 25.55
CA ILE A 18 -4.89 -22.16 24.73
C ILE A 18 -4.83 -21.03 23.69
N TYR A 19 -4.37 -19.84 24.08
CA TYR A 19 -4.20 -18.71 23.17
C TYR A 19 -3.21 -19.01 22.03
N PHE A 20 -2.04 -19.58 22.35
CA PHE A 20 -1.08 -20.01 21.33
C PHE A 20 -1.60 -21.16 20.46
N LEU A 21 -2.40 -22.07 21.03
CA LEU A 21 -3.05 -23.13 20.27
C LEU A 21 -4.06 -22.56 19.25
N CYS A 22 -4.85 -21.57 19.66
CA CYS A 22 -5.77 -20.85 18.77
C CYS A 22 -5.01 -20.09 17.67
N LEU A 23 -3.92 -19.39 18.00
CA LEU A 23 -3.08 -18.72 17.00
C LEU A 23 -2.48 -19.70 15.99
N ALA A 24 -2.02 -20.87 16.44
CA ALA A 24 -1.49 -21.90 15.55
C ALA A 24 -2.58 -22.49 14.63
N ILE A 25 -3.80 -22.72 15.15
CA ILE A 25 -4.95 -23.15 14.35
C ILE A 25 -5.32 -22.09 13.31
N VAL A 26 -5.37 -20.81 13.70
CA VAL A 26 -5.68 -19.70 12.79
C VAL A 26 -4.62 -19.60 11.70
N ALA A 27 -3.33 -19.58 12.05
CA ALA A 27 -2.24 -19.54 11.08
C ALA A 27 -2.24 -20.75 10.13
N GLY A 28 -2.51 -21.96 10.65
CA GLY A 28 -2.65 -23.16 9.81
C GLY A 28 -3.87 -23.10 8.88
N SER A 29 -4.98 -22.53 9.34
CA SER A 29 -6.19 -22.32 8.52
C SER A 29 -5.98 -21.25 7.46
N GLU A 30 -5.23 -20.19 7.77
CA GLU A 30 -4.88 -19.13 6.83
C GLU A 30 -3.94 -19.65 5.74
N GLN A 31 -2.93 -20.45 6.11
CA GLN A 31 -2.07 -21.10 5.11
C GLN A 31 -2.83 -22.11 4.24
N ARG A 32 -3.75 -22.90 4.83
CA ARG A 32 -4.60 -23.82 4.07
C ARG A 32 -5.55 -23.06 3.14
N ASN A 33 -6.20 -22.00 3.61
CA ASN A 33 -7.09 -21.17 2.80
C ASN A 33 -6.32 -20.41 1.71
N ALA A 34 -5.10 -19.95 2.00
CA ALA A 34 -4.21 -19.35 1.01
C ALA A 34 -3.83 -20.38 -0.07
N PHE A 35 -3.50 -21.61 0.31
CA PHE A 35 -3.09 -22.65 -0.64
C PHE A 35 -4.25 -23.26 -1.43
N GLU A 36 -5.42 -23.51 -0.83
CA GLU A 36 -6.65 -23.93 -1.54
C GLU A 36 -7.12 -22.85 -2.52
N LYS A 37 -6.90 -21.56 -2.22
CA LYS A 37 -7.12 -20.45 -3.16
C LYS A 37 -6.09 -20.40 -4.30
N LEU A 38 -4.87 -20.89 -4.08
CA LEU A 38 -3.80 -20.94 -5.09
C LEU A 38 -3.92 -22.15 -6.03
N ASN A 39 -4.47 -23.28 -5.58
CA ASN A 39 -4.62 -24.51 -6.38
C ASN A 39 -5.97 -25.21 -6.12
N PRO A 40 -7.07 -24.78 -6.77
CA PRO A 40 -8.38 -25.38 -6.55
C PRO A 40 -8.45 -26.82 -7.10
N GLY A 41 -8.76 -27.79 -6.23
CA GLY A 41 -8.97 -29.20 -6.59
C GLY A 41 -7.91 -30.19 -6.11
N GLN A 42 -6.81 -29.74 -5.48
CA GLN A 42 -5.84 -30.64 -4.84
C GLN A 42 -6.14 -30.79 -3.34
N THR A 43 -6.31 -32.03 -2.88
CA THR A 43 -6.39 -32.35 -1.45
C THR A 43 -5.02 -32.21 -0.81
N ILE A 44 -4.85 -31.22 0.06
CA ILE A 44 -3.62 -31.02 0.82
C ILE A 44 -3.61 -32.01 2.00
N GLU A 45 -2.66 -32.95 2.01
CA GLU A 45 -2.35 -33.70 3.23
C GLU A 45 -1.54 -32.81 4.18
N ILE A 46 -2.19 -32.35 5.25
CA ILE A 46 -1.51 -31.68 6.36
C ILE A 46 -0.45 -32.64 6.91
N SER A 47 0.80 -32.19 7.04
CA SER A 47 1.89 -33.06 7.48
C SER A 47 1.57 -33.69 8.83
N VAL A 48 1.92 -34.97 8.99
CA VAL A 48 1.68 -35.74 10.22
C VAL A 48 2.27 -35.05 11.46
N ALA A 49 3.35 -34.27 11.30
CA ALA A 49 3.96 -33.50 12.37
C ALA A 49 3.00 -32.45 12.98
N TRP A 50 2.09 -31.89 12.18
CA TRP A 50 1.12 -30.90 12.62
C TRP A 50 0.04 -31.53 13.52
N TYR A 51 -0.46 -32.71 13.15
CA TYR A 51 -1.39 -33.48 13.98
C TYR A 51 -0.75 -33.97 15.28
N ILE A 52 0.53 -34.37 15.23
CA ILE A 52 1.30 -34.74 16.42
C ILE A 52 1.43 -33.54 17.36
N ALA A 53 1.77 -32.35 16.84
CA ALA A 53 1.87 -31.13 17.64
C ALA A 53 0.53 -30.76 18.31
N MET A 54 -0.58 -30.82 17.56
CA MET A 54 -1.93 -30.63 18.10
C MET A 54 -2.28 -31.64 19.21
N GLY A 55 -1.97 -32.91 18.99
CA GLY A 55 -2.23 -33.98 19.95
C GLY A 55 -1.44 -33.80 21.25
N VAL A 56 -0.17 -33.39 21.17
CA VAL A 56 0.68 -33.10 22.33
C VAL A 56 0.13 -31.91 23.12
N CYS A 57 -0.24 -30.82 22.45
CA CYS A 57 -0.82 -29.66 23.12
C CYS A 57 -2.16 -29.97 23.79
N GLY A 58 -3.03 -30.75 23.14
CA GLY A 58 -4.30 -31.21 23.71
C GLY A 58 -4.11 -32.10 24.94
N ALA A 59 -3.13 -33.01 24.92
CA ALA A 59 -2.81 -33.85 26.07
C ALA A 59 -2.31 -33.02 27.27
N ILE A 60 -1.45 -32.03 27.03
CA ILE A 60 -0.95 -31.14 28.09
C ILE A 60 -2.09 -30.28 28.67
N ALA A 61 -2.97 -29.74 27.82
CA ALA A 61 -4.14 -29.01 28.26
C ALA A 61 -5.08 -29.88 29.12
N GLY A 62 -5.33 -31.13 28.70
CA GLY A 62 -6.10 -32.10 29.46
C GLY A 62 -5.50 -32.41 30.83
N LEU A 63 -4.18 -32.61 30.90
CA LEU A 63 -3.46 -32.82 32.16
C LEU A 63 -3.57 -31.60 33.09
N CYS A 64 -3.47 -30.38 32.56
CA CYS A 64 -3.67 -29.15 33.33
C CYS A 64 -5.12 -29.02 33.86
N LEU A 65 -6.10 -29.46 33.08
CA LEU A 65 -7.52 -29.39 33.44
C LEU A 65 -7.87 -30.44 34.52
N VAL A 66 -7.33 -31.65 34.38
CA VAL A 66 -7.38 -32.69 35.44
C VAL A 66 -6.68 -32.21 36.70
N TRP A 67 -5.52 -31.56 36.58
CA TRP A 67 -4.81 -30.94 37.71
C TRP A 67 -5.66 -29.89 38.42
N LEU A 68 -6.36 -29.02 37.69
CA LEU A 68 -7.28 -28.03 38.25
C LEU A 68 -8.47 -28.68 38.96
N ILE A 69 -9.08 -29.71 38.37
CA ILE A 69 -10.23 -30.42 38.95
C ILE A 69 -9.81 -31.14 40.24
N VAL A 70 -8.71 -31.90 40.21
CA VAL A 70 -8.22 -32.67 41.36
C VAL A 70 -7.71 -31.73 42.47
N SER A 71 -7.02 -30.65 42.12
CA SER A 71 -6.54 -29.62 43.06
C SER A 71 -7.70 -28.92 43.78
N LYS A 72 -8.77 -28.59 43.05
CA LYS A 72 -9.97 -27.95 43.62
C LYS A 72 -10.75 -28.89 44.55
N ARG A 73 -10.71 -30.20 44.28
CA ARG A 73 -11.49 -31.21 45.03
C ARG A 73 -10.78 -31.77 46.27
N ASN A 74 -9.46 -31.95 46.25
CA ASN A 74 -8.76 -32.72 47.29
C ASN A 74 -7.90 -31.93 48.29
N ARG A 75 -7.69 -30.61 48.12
CA ARG A 75 -6.90 -29.76 49.05
C ARG A 75 -5.54 -30.37 49.49
N LEU A 76 -4.87 -31.19 48.67
CA LEU A 76 -3.56 -31.84 48.96
C LEU A 76 -2.60 -31.72 47.75
N PRO A 77 -1.26 -31.69 47.95
CA PRO A 77 -0.27 -31.64 46.88
C PRO A 77 -0.13 -32.98 46.12
N ILE A 78 0.25 -32.91 44.83
CA ILE A 78 0.27 -34.06 43.90
C ILE A 78 1.15 -35.23 44.38
N LYS A 79 2.24 -34.93 45.10
CA LYS A 79 3.18 -35.93 45.62
C LYS A 79 2.49 -36.92 46.56
N GLU A 80 1.50 -36.45 47.33
CA GLU A 80 0.70 -37.28 48.25
C GLU A 80 -0.46 -38.00 47.54
N VAL A 81 -0.99 -37.43 46.44
CA VAL A 81 -2.06 -38.05 45.66
C VAL A 81 -1.54 -39.26 44.85
N ILE A 82 -0.35 -39.13 44.26
CA ILE A 82 0.28 -40.19 43.46
C ILE A 82 0.72 -41.37 44.35
N GLN A 83 1.23 -41.10 45.56
CA GLN A 83 1.65 -42.17 46.48
C GLN A 83 0.48 -42.96 47.08
N LYS A 84 -0.72 -42.38 47.20
CA LYS A 84 -1.85 -43.02 47.89
C LYS A 84 -2.71 -43.90 46.99
N HIS A 85 -2.65 -43.73 45.68
CA HIS A 85 -3.41 -44.51 44.70
C HIS A 85 -2.58 -44.90 43.48
N ILE A 86 -1.64 -45.83 43.66
CA ILE A 86 -1.16 -46.65 42.54
C ILE A 86 -2.02 -47.90 42.51
N ASN A 87 -3.12 -47.81 41.77
CA ASN A 87 -3.75 -48.92 41.07
C ASN A 87 -4.52 -48.31 39.89
N LEU A 88 -3.78 -47.65 39.00
CA LEU A 88 -4.34 -47.22 37.72
C LEU A 88 -4.12 -48.35 36.72
N ALA A 89 -5.07 -49.29 36.72
CA ALA A 89 -5.22 -50.20 35.60
C ALA A 89 -5.48 -49.36 34.34
N LEU A 90 -4.52 -49.38 33.43
CA LEU A 90 -4.57 -48.72 32.13
C LEU A 90 -5.78 -49.27 31.36
N LEU A 91 -6.77 -48.42 31.04
CA LEU A 91 -7.77 -48.76 30.03
C LEU A 91 -7.08 -48.60 28.66
N VAL A 92 -6.73 -49.74 28.08
CA VAL A 92 -6.10 -49.88 26.77
C VAL A 92 -7.10 -49.49 25.69
N GLY A 93 -6.71 -48.57 24.81
CA GLY A 93 -7.49 -48.19 23.64
C GLY A 93 -6.81 -47.12 22.79
N GLY A 94 -5.59 -47.38 22.32
CA GLY A 94 -4.96 -46.59 21.24
C GLY A 94 -3.52 -46.14 21.48
N PRO A 95 -2.80 -45.73 20.40
CA PRO A 95 -1.37 -45.42 20.38
C PRO A 95 -0.92 -44.30 21.34
N ILE A 96 -1.88 -43.55 21.88
CA ILE A 96 -1.67 -42.46 22.85
C ILE A 96 -1.19 -42.98 24.22
N ALA A 97 -1.54 -44.22 24.60
CA ALA A 97 -1.14 -44.79 25.88
C ALA A 97 0.37 -45.08 25.98
N GLY A 98 1.03 -45.38 24.84
CA GLY A 98 2.48 -45.62 24.80
C GLY A 98 3.33 -44.36 25.01
N ALA A 99 2.85 -43.21 24.52
CA ALA A 99 3.53 -41.93 24.69
C ALA A 99 3.55 -41.46 26.15
N ILE A 100 2.48 -41.77 26.91
CA ILE A 100 2.35 -41.37 28.32
C ILE A 100 3.35 -42.14 29.20
N VAL A 101 3.60 -43.41 28.91
CA VAL A 101 4.57 -44.23 29.65
C VAL A 101 6.02 -43.78 29.35
N ALA A 102 6.33 -43.43 28.10
CA ALA A 102 7.66 -42.93 27.71
C ALA A 102 8.01 -41.58 28.38
N VAL A 103 7.04 -40.67 28.52
CA VAL A 103 7.23 -39.38 29.19
C VAL A 103 7.41 -39.56 30.71
N MET A 104 6.73 -40.51 31.34
CA MET A 104 6.91 -40.79 32.77
C MET A 104 8.30 -41.38 33.08
N VAL A 105 8.88 -42.17 32.18
CA VAL A 105 10.26 -42.68 32.32
C VAL A 105 11.30 -41.56 32.17
N GLY A 106 11.06 -40.60 31.27
CA GLY A 106 11.94 -39.43 31.10
C GLY A 106 11.97 -38.48 32.31
N ILE A 107 10.86 -38.33 33.02
CA ILE A 107 10.78 -37.47 34.22
C ILE A 107 11.57 -38.06 35.40
N ASN A 108 11.67 -39.39 35.53
CA ASN A 108 12.52 -40.01 36.56
C ASN A 108 14.03 -39.82 36.31
N ALA A 109 14.45 -39.60 35.07
CA ALA A 109 15.86 -39.31 34.73
C ALA A 109 16.28 -37.86 35.03
N ILE A 110 15.32 -36.94 35.17
CA ILE A 110 15.60 -35.53 35.52
C ILE A 110 15.85 -35.38 37.04
N GLY A 111 15.39 -36.33 37.86
CA GLY A 111 15.59 -36.36 39.30
C GLY A 111 17.00 -36.72 39.79
N SER A 112 17.95 -37.01 38.88
CA SER A 112 19.33 -37.41 39.20
C SER A 112 20.40 -36.35 38.89
N LEU A 113 20.01 -35.13 38.50
CA LEU A 113 20.98 -34.04 38.28
C LEU A 113 21.41 -33.39 39.63
N PRO A 114 22.72 -33.16 39.86
CA PRO A 114 23.20 -32.58 41.11
C PRO A 114 22.82 -31.10 41.25
N GLU A 115 22.51 -30.68 42.49
CA GLU A 115 22.08 -29.31 42.83
C GLU A 115 23.13 -28.23 42.48
N LEU A 116 22.74 -27.24 41.67
CA LEU A 116 23.47 -25.97 41.56
C LEU A 116 23.17 -25.08 42.77
N ARG A 117 24.20 -24.79 43.58
CA ARG A 117 24.14 -23.74 44.63
C ARG A 117 24.63 -22.41 44.06
N LEU A 118 23.84 -21.35 44.26
CA LEU A 118 24.26 -19.96 44.06
C LEU A 118 24.44 -19.27 45.42
N PRO A 119 25.45 -18.40 45.60
CA PRO A 119 25.75 -17.77 46.89
C PRO A 119 24.79 -16.62 47.24
N ALA A 120 24.49 -16.52 48.53
CA ALA A 120 23.59 -15.53 49.14
C ALA A 120 24.23 -14.15 49.23
N ASN A 121 23.47 -13.10 48.92
CA ASN A 121 23.83 -11.73 49.30
C ASN A 121 22.96 -11.30 50.49
N GLN A 122 23.62 -11.02 51.62
CA GLN A 122 23.01 -10.66 52.89
C GLN A 122 22.81 -9.14 53.01
N ASN A 123 21.67 -8.79 53.60
CA ASN A 123 21.40 -7.61 54.43
C ASN A 123 21.27 -6.22 53.75
N LEU A 124 20.00 -5.81 53.60
CA LEU A 124 19.56 -4.43 53.71
C LEU A 124 19.15 -4.16 55.17
N VAL A 125 19.77 -3.17 55.82
CA VAL A 125 19.23 -2.52 57.02
C VAL A 125 19.33 -1.01 56.81
N ALA A 126 18.22 -0.32 57.12
CA ALA A 126 18.03 1.11 57.05
C ALA A 126 18.59 1.86 58.28
N LYS A 127 19.08 3.09 58.09
CA LYS A 127 18.62 4.35 58.77
C LYS A 127 19.68 5.48 58.80
N THR A 128 19.21 6.67 58.37
CA THR A 128 19.42 8.06 58.86
C THR A 128 20.75 8.60 59.43
N GLU A 129 20.97 9.87 59.06
CA GLU A 129 21.56 11.02 59.77
C GLU A 129 23.05 11.40 59.60
N ASP A 130 23.20 12.70 59.30
CA ASP A 130 24.24 13.70 59.61
C ASP A 130 25.72 13.54 59.19
N GLY A 131 26.18 14.58 58.49
CA GLY A 131 27.22 15.45 59.06
C GLY A 131 28.68 15.21 58.66
N ILE A 132 29.22 16.23 58.00
CA ILE A 132 30.59 16.77 58.15
C ILE A 132 31.75 16.12 57.35
N GLN A 133 32.41 17.04 56.65
CA GLN A 133 33.75 17.09 56.05
C GLN A 133 34.79 16.05 56.52
N SER A 134 35.59 15.54 55.57
CA SER A 134 37.01 15.95 55.41
C SER A 134 37.68 15.25 54.22
N GLN A 135 38.67 15.95 53.68
CA GLN A 135 39.52 15.64 52.51
C GLN A 135 40.35 14.35 52.68
N SER A 136 40.68 13.69 51.57
CA SER A 136 42.01 13.83 50.91
C SER A 136 42.28 12.72 49.88
N THR A 137 42.73 13.14 48.69
CA THR A 137 43.75 12.56 47.76
C THR A 137 43.78 11.05 47.52
N ALA A 138 44.00 10.51 46.32
CA ALA A 138 44.29 10.92 44.94
C ALA A 138 44.19 9.58 44.13
N THR A 139 44.15 9.45 42.80
CA THR A 139 44.75 10.21 41.69
C THR A 139 44.10 9.69 40.40
N GLU A 140 43.66 10.63 39.56
CA GLU A 140 43.69 10.69 38.08
C GLU A 140 43.02 9.62 37.18
N GLN A 141 41.86 10.01 36.63
CA GLN A 141 41.63 10.10 35.18
C GLN A 141 41.97 11.52 34.70
N PRO A 142 42.13 11.77 33.38
CA PRO A 142 41.14 12.65 32.79
C PRO A 142 40.72 12.32 31.35
N SER A 143 39.57 12.92 31.05
CA SER A 143 38.75 12.94 29.85
C SER A 143 38.95 14.21 29.01
N ALA A 144 38.52 14.12 27.75
CA ALA A 144 37.73 15.09 26.99
C ALA A 144 38.32 16.44 26.50
N GLN A 145 38.16 16.60 25.18
CA GLN A 145 37.51 17.70 24.44
C GLN A 145 38.21 19.06 24.19
N ALA A 146 38.26 19.33 22.87
CA ALA A 146 37.69 20.49 22.16
C ALA A 146 38.49 21.80 21.97
N GLU A 147 38.31 22.33 20.74
CA GLU A 147 38.45 23.72 20.28
C GLU A 147 39.88 24.31 20.22
N SER A 148 40.31 25.19 19.30
CA SER A 148 39.74 25.87 18.12
C SER A 148 40.89 26.71 17.46
N LEU A 149 40.58 27.33 16.31
CA LEU A 149 41.15 28.57 15.74
C LEU A 149 42.49 28.59 14.98
N GLU A 150 42.35 28.90 13.68
CA GLU A 150 43.05 29.89 12.84
C GLU A 150 44.53 30.22 13.06
N ASN A 151 45.32 30.11 11.98
CA ASN A 151 46.16 31.23 11.55
C ASN A 151 46.57 31.14 10.06
N GLU A 152 46.49 32.28 9.38
CA GLU A 152 46.99 32.52 8.02
C GLU A 152 48.52 32.50 7.96
N GLN A 153 49.11 32.10 6.82
CA GLN A 153 49.88 32.98 5.93
C GLN A 153 50.82 32.26 4.94
N SER A 154 50.77 32.78 3.72
CA SER A 154 51.87 33.06 2.79
C SER A 154 52.18 32.09 1.63
N ILE A 155 52.57 32.78 0.54
CA ILE A 155 52.60 32.45 -0.88
C ILE A 155 54.05 32.24 -1.33
N SER A 156 54.30 31.33 -2.28
CA SER A 156 55.27 31.47 -3.40
C SER A 156 55.15 30.23 -4.31
N THR A 157 54.60 30.38 -5.51
CA THR A 157 55.28 30.48 -6.83
C THR A 157 56.24 29.33 -7.15
N ASP A 158 55.85 28.47 -8.09
CA ASP A 158 56.64 28.24 -9.31
C ASP A 158 55.81 27.58 -10.41
N ALA A 159 56.06 28.03 -11.64
CA ALA A 159 55.33 27.74 -12.87
C ALA A 159 56.07 26.72 -13.74
N ALA A 160 55.32 25.82 -14.40
CA ALA A 160 55.56 25.26 -15.74
C ALA A 160 54.37 24.37 -16.12
N SER A 161 53.36 24.90 -16.82
CA SER A 161 53.19 24.76 -18.29
C SER A 161 52.97 23.32 -18.79
N ASN A 162 51.71 22.96 -19.03
CA ASN A 162 51.30 22.48 -20.35
C ASN A 162 49.80 22.70 -20.58
N THR A 163 49.53 23.51 -21.60
CA THR A 163 48.25 23.97 -22.13
C THR A 163 47.49 22.87 -22.87
N VAL A 164 46.18 22.75 -22.64
CA VAL A 164 45.21 22.25 -23.61
C VAL A 164 44.22 23.38 -23.88
N GLN A 165 44.05 23.70 -25.16
CA GLN A 165 43.17 24.76 -25.66
C GLN A 165 41.70 24.36 -25.51
N ILE A 166 40.85 25.34 -25.22
CA ILE A 166 39.40 25.21 -25.18
C ILE A 166 38.89 25.90 -26.46
N ASP A 167 38.28 25.13 -27.37
CA ASP A 167 37.53 25.65 -28.51
C ASP A 167 36.18 26.18 -28.00
N GLU A 168 35.98 27.49 -28.06
CA GLU A 168 34.66 28.13 -27.98
C GLU A 168 33.97 27.96 -29.33
N ASP A 169 33.04 27.02 -29.42
CA ASP A 169 31.86 27.07 -30.29
C ASP A 169 31.01 25.80 -30.10
N HIS A 170 30.25 25.74 -29.00
CA HIS A 170 29.14 24.79 -28.85
C HIS A 170 27.82 25.55 -28.92
N TYR A 171 27.22 25.56 -30.10
CA TYR A 171 25.80 25.86 -30.27
C TYR A 171 24.99 24.83 -29.49
N LEU A 172 24.47 25.22 -28.33
CA LEU A 172 23.41 24.48 -27.65
C LEU A 172 22.13 24.71 -28.44
N PRO A 173 21.52 23.69 -29.10
CA PRO A 173 20.20 23.88 -29.65
C PRO A 173 19.25 24.27 -28.51
N PRO A 174 18.30 25.19 -28.74
CA PRO A 174 17.31 25.51 -27.74
C PRO A 174 16.65 24.21 -27.27
N ILE A 175 16.56 24.05 -25.94
CA ILE A 175 15.75 23.01 -25.32
C ILE A 175 14.38 23.10 -26.02
N PRO A 176 13.87 22.02 -26.64
CA PRO A 176 12.51 22.05 -27.17
C PRO A 176 11.60 22.46 -26.02
N GLU A 177 10.89 23.58 -26.14
CA GLU A 177 9.82 23.91 -25.20
C GLU A 177 8.88 22.71 -25.21
N LEU A 178 8.79 22.02 -24.07
CA LEU A 178 7.73 21.05 -23.84
C LEU A 178 6.42 21.78 -24.12
N PRO A 179 5.56 21.27 -25.02
CA PRO A 179 4.30 21.92 -25.29
C PRO A 179 3.54 22.09 -23.97
N PRO A 180 2.94 23.25 -23.68
CA PRO A 180 2.18 23.44 -22.45
C PRO A 180 1.01 22.47 -22.44
N LEU A 181 1.07 21.46 -21.58
CA LEU A 181 0.00 20.49 -21.43
C LEU A 181 -1.01 21.03 -20.43
N LEU A 182 -2.04 21.76 -20.91
CA LEU A 182 -3.33 22.11 -20.28
C LEU A 182 -4.19 22.86 -21.31
N PRO A 183 -5.50 23.13 -21.11
CA PRO A 183 -6.14 24.21 -21.83
C PRO A 183 -5.25 25.45 -21.69
N SER A 184 -4.94 26.14 -22.79
CA SER A 184 -4.11 27.34 -22.76
C SER A 184 -4.67 28.45 -21.84
N THR A 185 -5.91 28.29 -21.36
CA THR A 185 -6.61 29.24 -20.51
C THR A 185 -7.21 28.52 -19.30
N ASN A 186 -6.85 28.96 -18.09
CA ASN A 186 -7.55 28.58 -16.87
C ASN A 186 -8.83 29.41 -16.73
N LEU A 187 -9.99 28.75 -16.60
CA LEU A 187 -11.29 29.42 -16.46
C LEU A 187 -11.75 29.59 -15.01
N ILE A 188 -10.89 29.34 -14.02
CA ILE A 188 -11.25 29.51 -12.60
C ILE A 188 -11.76 30.92 -12.25
N THR A 189 -11.35 31.94 -13.02
CA THR A 189 -11.86 33.32 -12.89
C THR A 189 -13.35 33.47 -13.15
N LYS A 190 -13.99 32.48 -13.79
CA LYS A 190 -15.45 32.40 -13.97
C LYS A 190 -16.18 31.82 -12.75
N ALA A 191 -15.47 31.31 -11.74
CA ALA A 191 -16.10 30.74 -10.57
C ALA A 191 -16.95 31.79 -9.84
N GLN A 192 -18.14 31.37 -9.45
CA GLN A 192 -19.06 32.15 -8.62
C GLN A 192 -19.34 31.39 -7.33
N GLY A 193 -19.66 32.09 -6.26
CA GLY A 193 -19.96 31.48 -4.96
C GLY A 193 -21.09 32.22 -4.26
N ILE A 194 -21.89 31.50 -3.48
CA ILE A 194 -22.90 32.08 -2.60
C ILE A 194 -22.23 32.88 -1.49
N GLN A 195 -21.19 32.31 -0.90
CA GLN A 195 -20.31 32.99 0.04
C GLN A 195 -18.92 33.13 -0.59
N VAL A 196 -18.48 34.38 -0.72
CA VAL A 196 -17.20 34.72 -1.35
C VAL A 196 -16.33 35.42 -0.33
N PHE A 197 -15.11 34.92 -0.15
CA PHE A 197 -14.15 35.46 0.80
C PHE A 197 -12.86 35.88 0.10
N GLY A 198 -12.33 37.04 0.49
CA GLY A 198 -11.04 37.58 0.05
C GLY A 198 -10.04 37.78 1.20
N ASP A 199 -10.43 37.43 2.42
CA ASP A 199 -9.72 37.69 3.67
C ASP A 199 -9.64 36.42 4.54
N ILE A 200 -9.09 36.56 5.74
CA ILE A 200 -8.94 35.46 6.70
C ILE A 200 -10.28 35.21 7.40
N GLN A 201 -10.75 33.97 7.39
CA GLN A 201 -12.03 33.58 7.99
C GLN A 201 -11.92 32.28 8.77
N THR A 202 -12.75 32.14 9.80
CA THR A 202 -12.95 30.88 10.54
C THR A 202 -14.45 30.57 10.58
N LEU A 203 -14.81 29.38 10.15
CA LEU A 203 -16.18 28.93 9.92
C LEU A 203 -16.45 27.63 10.68
N ASP A 204 -17.57 27.55 11.40
CA ASP A 204 -17.97 26.38 12.20
C ASP A 204 -19.46 26.00 11.99
N GLY A 205 -20.14 26.70 11.08
CA GLY A 205 -21.56 26.52 10.83
C GLY A 205 -21.91 25.55 9.70
N THR A 206 -23.19 25.55 9.34
CA THR A 206 -23.71 24.87 8.14
C THR A 206 -23.86 25.86 7.00
N TYR A 207 -23.31 25.50 5.83
CA TYR A 207 -23.32 26.28 4.61
C TYR A 207 -23.98 25.44 3.51
N SER A 208 -24.98 25.99 2.82
CA SER A 208 -25.69 25.24 1.77
C SER A 208 -25.97 26.09 0.55
N SER A 209 -25.96 25.45 -0.61
CA SER A 209 -26.40 26.04 -1.87
C SER A 209 -27.12 25.01 -2.73
N ASP A 210 -28.24 25.42 -3.31
CA ASP A 210 -28.97 24.71 -4.36
C ASP A 210 -28.83 25.35 -5.74
N GLN A 211 -28.12 26.48 -5.82
CA GLN A 211 -27.99 27.25 -7.05
C GLN A 211 -27.10 26.50 -8.05
N PRO A 212 -27.54 26.31 -9.31
CA PRO A 212 -26.68 25.83 -10.39
C PRO A 212 -25.49 26.76 -10.61
N ASP A 213 -24.34 26.21 -11.02
CA ASP A 213 -23.10 26.92 -11.39
C ASP A 213 -22.37 27.71 -10.28
N TYR A 214 -22.98 27.91 -9.11
CA TYR A 214 -22.38 28.64 -7.98
C TYR A 214 -21.84 27.68 -6.95
N SER A 215 -20.62 27.87 -6.46
CA SER A 215 -20.14 27.18 -5.28
C SER A 215 -20.86 27.62 -4.01
N THR A 216 -20.91 26.75 -3.01
CA THR A 216 -21.41 27.17 -1.68
C THR A 216 -20.43 28.18 -1.07
N LEU A 217 -19.13 27.89 -1.19
CA LEU A 217 -18.02 28.71 -0.68
C LEU A 217 -16.96 28.91 -1.76
N LEU A 218 -16.55 30.16 -1.99
CA LEU A 218 -15.49 30.54 -2.91
C LEU A 218 -14.44 31.41 -2.19
N ALA A 219 -13.25 30.84 -1.99
CA ALA A 219 -12.07 31.56 -1.55
C ALA A 219 -11.31 32.08 -2.77
N LYS A 220 -11.00 33.38 -2.78
CA LYS A 220 -10.26 34.03 -3.86
C LYS A 220 -9.23 35.01 -3.31
N ASP A 221 -8.46 35.61 -4.19
CA ASP A 221 -7.39 36.55 -3.83
C ASP A 221 -6.41 35.89 -2.86
N THR A 222 -6.19 36.44 -1.67
CA THR A 222 -5.28 35.85 -0.66
C THR A 222 -6.05 35.28 0.54
N ALA A 223 -7.32 34.92 0.33
CA ALA A 223 -8.19 34.41 1.40
C ALA A 223 -7.58 33.19 2.10
N GLN A 224 -7.75 33.14 3.42
CA GLN A 224 -7.32 32.03 4.26
C GLN A 224 -8.53 31.57 5.08
N ILE A 225 -9.19 30.50 4.64
CA ILE A 225 -10.41 30.00 5.29
C ILE A 225 -10.06 28.78 6.14
N THR A 226 -10.36 28.85 7.44
CA THR A 226 -10.37 27.68 8.32
C THR A 226 -11.81 27.23 8.56
N MET A 227 -12.09 25.95 8.37
CA MET A 227 -13.37 25.32 8.69
C MET A 227 -13.13 24.27 9.77
N ASP A 228 -13.74 24.42 10.95
CA ASP A 228 -13.57 23.52 12.06
C ASP A 228 -14.94 23.06 12.57
N HIS A 229 -15.22 21.76 12.47
CA HIS A 229 -16.54 21.17 12.74
C HIS A 229 -17.69 21.79 11.89
N ALA A 230 -17.38 22.30 10.70
CA ALA A 230 -18.37 22.86 9.78
C ALA A 230 -19.04 21.79 8.91
N GLU A 231 -20.19 22.14 8.33
CA GLU A 231 -20.89 21.31 7.34
C GLU A 231 -21.15 22.12 6.06
N VAL A 232 -20.74 21.60 4.90
CA VAL A 232 -20.97 22.25 3.60
C VAL A 232 -21.81 21.34 2.70
N LYS A 233 -22.89 21.88 2.14
CA LYS A 233 -23.84 21.17 1.28
C LYS A 233 -23.96 21.83 -0.09
N LYS A 234 -24.00 21.02 -1.15
CA LYS A 234 -24.23 21.48 -2.52
C LYS A 234 -25.20 20.59 -3.27
N THR A 235 -26.34 21.12 -3.74
CA THR A 235 -27.32 20.33 -4.51
C THR A 235 -27.53 20.82 -5.94
N GLY A 236 -27.17 22.06 -6.27
CA GLY A 236 -27.28 22.58 -7.64
C GLY A 236 -26.28 21.91 -8.60
N SER A 237 -26.73 21.59 -9.81
CA SER A 237 -25.89 21.01 -10.87
C SER A 237 -25.17 22.08 -11.68
N VAL A 238 -24.06 21.71 -12.30
CA VAL A 238 -23.40 22.56 -13.30
C VAL A 238 -24.21 22.55 -14.60
N SER A 239 -24.34 23.70 -15.25
CA SER A 239 -25.00 23.83 -16.55
C SER A 239 -24.08 23.40 -17.70
N ASP A 240 -22.78 23.66 -17.56
CA ASP A 240 -21.74 23.24 -18.51
C ASP A 240 -20.78 22.23 -17.82
N PRO A 241 -20.90 20.92 -18.14
CA PRO A 241 -20.03 19.89 -17.57
C PRO A 241 -18.53 20.12 -17.76
N ALA A 242 -18.13 20.88 -18.79
CA ALA A 242 -16.72 21.20 -19.00
C ALA A 242 -16.17 22.15 -17.92
N LEU A 243 -17.02 22.99 -17.31
CA LEU A 243 -16.60 23.92 -16.27
C LEU A 243 -16.25 23.20 -14.96
N SER A 244 -17.04 22.21 -14.56
CA SER A 244 -16.71 21.36 -13.40
C SER A 244 -15.53 20.45 -13.74
N SER A 245 -15.65 19.61 -14.77
CA SER A 245 -14.66 18.56 -15.04
C SER A 245 -13.24 19.10 -15.32
N LYS A 246 -13.10 20.29 -15.91
CA LYS A 246 -11.77 20.86 -16.25
C LYS A 246 -11.28 21.92 -15.27
N TYR A 247 -12.17 22.58 -14.54
CA TYR A 247 -11.80 23.75 -13.72
C TYR A 247 -12.34 23.71 -12.28
N GLY A 248 -13.12 22.70 -11.89
CA GLY A 248 -13.69 22.56 -10.55
C GLY A 248 -14.78 23.58 -10.22
N ILE A 249 -15.34 24.27 -11.22
CA ILE A 249 -16.45 25.22 -11.04
C ILE A 249 -17.70 24.44 -10.64
N ASN A 250 -18.56 25.05 -9.80
CA ASN A 250 -19.75 24.44 -9.18
C ASN A 250 -19.44 23.47 -8.02
N ALA A 251 -18.17 23.33 -7.61
CA ALA A 251 -17.81 22.60 -6.40
C ALA A 251 -18.48 23.18 -5.14
N ALA A 252 -18.64 22.39 -4.07
CA ALA A 252 -19.15 22.93 -2.81
C ALA A 252 -18.21 24.00 -2.24
N ILE A 253 -16.90 23.76 -2.32
CA ILE A 253 -15.86 24.66 -1.85
C ILE A 253 -14.79 24.82 -2.93
N ILE A 254 -14.45 26.06 -3.27
CA ILE A 254 -13.34 26.39 -4.19
C ILE A 254 -12.29 27.23 -3.46
N ALA A 255 -11.01 26.84 -3.58
CA ALA A 255 -9.88 27.76 -3.47
C ALA A 255 -9.37 28.10 -4.87
N ALA A 256 -9.53 29.36 -5.27
CA ALA A 256 -8.96 29.90 -6.50
C ALA A 256 -7.50 30.35 -6.29
N ASP A 257 -6.87 30.88 -7.33
CA ASP A 257 -5.51 31.44 -7.33
C ASP A 257 -5.16 32.16 -6.02
N SER A 258 -4.05 31.75 -5.38
CA SER A 258 -3.49 32.29 -4.13
C SER A 258 -4.35 32.16 -2.85
N ALA A 259 -5.53 31.55 -2.91
CA ALA A 259 -6.34 31.29 -1.73
C ALA A 259 -5.99 29.96 -1.06
N SER A 260 -6.27 29.83 0.23
CA SER A 260 -6.08 28.59 0.98
C SER A 260 -7.30 28.19 1.80
N ILE A 261 -7.57 26.89 1.87
CA ILE A 261 -8.58 26.29 2.74
C ILE A 261 -7.93 25.33 3.73
N ASN A 262 -8.30 25.39 5.00
CA ASN A 262 -7.94 24.42 6.02
C ASN A 262 -9.21 23.84 6.66
N MET A 263 -9.52 22.57 6.43
CA MET A 263 -10.68 21.89 6.99
C MET A 263 -10.27 20.90 8.06
N LEU A 264 -10.93 20.97 9.21
CA LEU A 264 -10.70 20.13 10.38
C LEU A 264 -12.04 19.53 10.82
N SER A 265 -12.11 18.20 10.95
CA SER A 265 -13.27 17.48 11.51
C SER A 265 -14.63 17.91 10.92
N SER A 266 -14.64 18.27 9.63
CA SER A 266 -15.78 18.89 8.94
C SER A 266 -16.43 17.91 7.97
N ALA A 267 -17.63 18.24 7.49
CA ALA A 267 -18.36 17.41 6.53
C ALA A 267 -18.68 18.18 5.24
N VAL A 268 -18.53 17.53 4.08
CA VAL A 268 -18.92 18.04 2.77
C VAL A 268 -19.86 17.03 2.10
N ASN A 269 -21.03 17.49 1.67
CA ASN A 269 -22.03 16.65 0.99
C ASN A 269 -22.50 17.30 -0.30
N THR A 270 -22.31 16.64 -1.44
CA THR A 270 -22.79 17.14 -2.74
C THR A 270 -23.75 16.16 -3.41
N ASN A 271 -24.76 16.69 -4.08
CA ASN A 271 -25.79 15.91 -4.79
C ASN A 271 -26.04 16.40 -6.23
N GLY A 272 -25.56 17.60 -6.59
CA GLY A 272 -25.70 18.13 -7.95
C GLY A 272 -24.74 17.45 -8.92
N ASN A 273 -25.13 17.29 -10.18
CA ASN A 273 -24.23 16.75 -11.20
C ASN A 273 -23.14 17.78 -11.54
N GLY A 274 -21.89 17.34 -11.65
CA GLY A 274 -20.72 18.22 -11.74
C GLY A 274 -20.59 19.15 -10.52
N ALA A 275 -20.97 18.67 -9.33
CA ALA A 275 -20.75 19.39 -8.07
C ALA A 275 -19.66 18.67 -7.27
N ASP A 276 -18.41 19.03 -7.56
CA ASP A 276 -17.25 18.51 -6.84
C ASP A 276 -17.33 18.87 -5.34
N GLY A 277 -16.67 18.10 -4.47
CA GLY A 277 -16.63 18.40 -3.04
C GLY A 277 -15.76 19.61 -2.76
N ILE A 278 -14.45 19.42 -2.84
CA ILE A 278 -13.43 20.44 -2.58
C ILE A 278 -12.59 20.58 -3.84
N ALA A 279 -12.52 21.79 -4.39
CA ALA A 279 -11.73 22.11 -5.56
C ALA A 279 -10.63 23.13 -5.23
N VAL A 280 -9.41 22.85 -5.67
CA VAL A 280 -8.26 23.76 -5.58
C VAL A 280 -7.75 24.00 -6.99
N ASN A 281 -7.83 25.23 -7.46
CA ASN A 281 -7.45 25.54 -8.82
C ASN A 281 -6.71 26.86 -8.86
N GLY A 282 -5.44 26.82 -9.27
CA GLY A 282 -4.65 28.02 -9.42
C GLY A 282 -3.23 27.96 -8.88
N MET A 283 -2.44 28.95 -9.29
CA MET A 283 -1.11 29.18 -8.75
C MET A 283 -1.22 29.53 -7.26
N ASN A 284 -0.43 28.86 -6.42
CA ASN A 284 -0.43 29.00 -4.96
C ASN A 284 -1.78 28.71 -4.26
N ALA A 285 -2.77 28.18 -4.98
CA ALA A 285 -4.01 27.74 -4.38
C ALA A 285 -3.75 26.46 -3.57
N THR A 286 -4.23 26.41 -2.32
CA THR A 286 -3.99 25.26 -1.44
C THR A 286 -5.24 24.80 -0.70
N ALA A 287 -5.33 23.50 -0.40
CA ALA A 287 -6.24 23.01 0.63
C ALA A 287 -5.59 21.95 1.51
N THR A 288 -5.84 22.04 2.82
CA THR A 288 -5.54 20.97 3.78
C THR A 288 -6.85 20.46 4.35
N VAL A 289 -7.08 19.16 4.28
CA VAL A 289 -8.33 18.51 4.73
C VAL A 289 -7.97 17.43 5.72
N ASN A 290 -8.31 17.62 6.99
CA ASN A 290 -7.92 16.71 8.06
C ASN A 290 -9.14 16.13 8.76
N ASN A 291 -9.23 14.80 8.83
CA ASN A 291 -10.29 14.05 9.51
C ASN A 291 -11.71 14.47 9.09
N CYS A 292 -11.90 14.79 7.81
CA CYS A 292 -13.19 15.22 7.28
C CYS A 292 -13.96 14.06 6.64
N GLN A 293 -15.29 14.20 6.58
CA GLN A 293 -16.16 13.31 5.83
C GLN A 293 -16.59 14.00 4.53
N VAL A 294 -16.26 13.42 3.37
CA VAL A 294 -16.66 13.96 2.07
C VAL A 294 -17.51 12.93 1.34
N THR A 295 -18.75 13.29 1.02
CA THR A 295 -19.71 12.42 0.34
C THR A 295 -20.25 13.10 -0.92
N ILE A 296 -20.11 12.41 -2.06
CA ILE A 296 -20.51 12.90 -3.38
C ILE A 296 -21.56 11.95 -3.96
N ASN A 297 -22.74 12.48 -4.24
CA ASN A 297 -23.86 11.72 -4.82
C ASN A 297 -24.25 12.19 -6.23
N GLY A 298 -23.65 13.28 -6.72
CA GLY A 298 -23.87 13.78 -8.07
C GLY A 298 -22.95 13.07 -9.08
N GLU A 299 -23.44 12.86 -10.30
CA GLU A 299 -22.62 12.29 -11.38
C GLU A 299 -21.52 13.27 -11.81
N ASN A 300 -20.46 12.75 -12.44
CA ASN A 300 -19.36 13.54 -12.99
C ASN A 300 -18.71 14.49 -11.96
N SER A 301 -18.63 14.06 -10.69
CA SER A 301 -18.20 14.91 -9.58
C SER A 301 -17.08 14.22 -8.80
N ALA A 302 -15.99 14.94 -8.53
CA ALA A 302 -14.90 14.47 -7.70
C ALA A 302 -15.08 14.88 -6.23
N ALA A 303 -14.64 14.05 -5.28
CA ALA A 303 -14.59 14.48 -3.87
C ALA A 303 -13.50 15.54 -3.66
N TYR A 304 -12.33 15.29 -4.26
CA TYR A 304 -11.14 16.12 -4.15
C TYR A 304 -10.63 16.42 -5.56
N PHE A 305 -10.78 17.66 -5.98
CA PHE A 305 -10.37 18.13 -7.30
C PHE A 305 -9.20 19.12 -7.18
N ALA A 306 -8.16 18.94 -8.00
CA ALA A 306 -7.07 19.90 -8.10
C ALA A 306 -6.68 20.15 -9.56
N ALA A 307 -6.49 21.42 -9.95
CA ALA A 307 -6.08 21.79 -11.30
C ALA A 307 -5.12 23.02 -11.31
N PHE A 308 -4.43 23.22 -12.44
CA PHE A 308 -3.55 24.37 -12.72
C PHE A 308 -2.64 24.78 -11.54
N GLN A 309 -1.73 23.90 -11.12
CA GLN A 309 -0.79 24.10 -9.98
C GLN A 309 -1.41 24.12 -8.57
N GLY A 310 -2.73 23.90 -8.45
CA GLY A 310 -3.38 23.72 -7.17
C GLY A 310 -2.78 22.55 -6.38
N GLN A 311 -2.65 22.71 -5.07
CA GLN A 311 -2.09 21.68 -4.19
C GLN A 311 -3.07 21.32 -3.08
N MET A 312 -3.33 20.04 -2.90
CA MET A 312 -4.21 19.57 -1.85
C MET A 312 -3.53 18.49 -1.01
N ARG A 313 -3.67 18.60 0.32
CA ARG A 313 -3.30 17.54 1.25
C ARG A 313 -4.54 17.06 1.99
N VAL A 314 -4.81 15.76 1.94
CA VAL A 314 -5.93 15.11 2.63
C VAL A 314 -5.34 14.12 3.63
N SER A 315 -5.71 14.23 4.90
CA SER A 315 -5.23 13.29 5.93
C SER A 315 -6.35 12.80 6.84
N GLY A 316 -6.44 11.49 7.03
CA GLY A 316 -7.54 10.87 7.76
C GLY A 316 -8.90 11.04 7.09
N GLY A 317 -9.95 10.63 7.81
CA GLY A 317 -11.34 10.81 7.38
C GLY A 317 -11.81 9.81 6.32
N ASP A 318 -13.02 10.06 5.82
CA ASP A 318 -13.73 9.17 4.90
C ASP A 318 -14.15 9.93 3.64
N GLY A 319 -13.77 9.40 2.48
CA GLY A 319 -14.20 9.86 1.17
C GLY A 319 -15.11 8.84 0.49
N LEU A 320 -16.32 9.25 0.11
CA LEU A 320 -17.31 8.41 -0.55
C LEU A 320 -17.86 9.08 -1.81
N THR A 321 -17.83 8.40 -2.95
CA THR A 321 -18.63 8.75 -4.13
C THR A 321 -19.61 7.64 -4.46
N THR A 322 -20.87 7.98 -4.74
CA THR A 322 -21.92 6.98 -4.99
C THR A 322 -22.38 6.92 -6.44
N ALA A 323 -22.22 8.02 -7.18
CA ALA A 323 -22.67 8.16 -8.56
C ALA A 323 -21.61 7.75 -9.59
N ASN A 324 -22.04 7.67 -10.85
CA ASN A 324 -21.19 7.32 -11.99
C ASN A 324 -20.23 8.46 -12.37
N ALA A 325 -19.14 8.10 -13.04
CA ALA A 325 -18.12 9.02 -13.57
C ALA A 325 -17.52 9.97 -12.51
N SER A 326 -17.52 9.54 -11.24
CA SER A 326 -17.27 10.37 -10.07
C SER A 326 -16.08 9.84 -9.28
N PRO A 327 -14.84 10.20 -9.66
CA PRO A 327 -13.65 9.74 -8.97
C PRO A 327 -13.55 10.31 -7.56
N LEU A 328 -12.77 9.69 -6.67
CA LEU A 328 -12.55 10.31 -5.36
C LEU A 328 -11.52 11.44 -5.46
N PHE A 329 -10.38 11.17 -6.08
CA PHE A 329 -9.30 12.14 -6.32
C PHE A 329 -9.15 12.42 -7.81
N ALA A 330 -9.11 13.70 -8.16
CA ALA A 330 -8.93 14.17 -9.53
C ALA A 330 -7.85 15.25 -9.61
N PRO A 331 -6.55 14.90 -9.43
CA PRO A 331 -5.48 15.79 -9.82
C PRO A 331 -5.42 15.82 -11.35
N ARG A 332 -5.62 17.01 -11.90
CA ARG A 332 -5.45 17.29 -13.33
C ARG A 332 -4.21 18.14 -13.51
N ALA A 333 -3.84 18.38 -14.76
CA ALA A 333 -2.92 19.48 -15.05
C ALA A 333 -1.54 19.29 -14.39
N THR A 334 -0.90 20.40 -14.08
CA THR A 334 0.27 20.50 -13.20
C THR A 334 -0.10 20.49 -11.71
N ALA A 335 -1.33 20.12 -11.34
CA ALA A 335 -1.78 20.11 -9.95
C ALA A 335 -1.36 18.84 -9.23
N SER A 336 -1.38 18.89 -7.89
CA SER A 336 -1.04 17.75 -7.04
C SER A 336 -2.03 17.53 -5.91
N ILE A 337 -2.29 16.26 -5.61
CA ILE A 337 -3.04 15.83 -4.43
C ILE A 337 -2.19 14.80 -3.67
N GLN A 338 -2.04 15.02 -2.37
CA GLN A 338 -1.39 14.10 -1.45
C GLN A 338 -2.39 13.58 -0.43
N ALA A 339 -2.50 12.26 -0.27
CA ALA A 339 -3.41 11.63 0.67
C ALA A 339 -2.67 10.75 1.70
N ASP A 340 -3.08 10.80 2.97
CA ASP A 340 -2.53 9.93 4.01
C ASP A 340 -3.63 9.41 4.95
N LEU A 341 -3.66 8.12 5.26
CA LEU A 341 -4.62 7.52 6.22
C LEU A 341 -6.11 7.73 5.87
N VAL A 342 -6.45 7.90 4.59
CA VAL A 342 -7.83 8.14 4.14
C VAL A 342 -8.55 6.81 3.84
N ASN A 343 -9.79 6.67 4.32
CA ASN A 343 -10.68 5.61 3.87
C ASN A 343 -11.44 6.06 2.62
N CYS A 344 -11.35 5.29 1.55
CA CYS A 344 -11.84 5.67 0.23
C CYS A 344 -12.87 4.66 -0.26
N GLN A 345 -14.03 5.12 -0.70
CA GLN A 345 -15.03 4.26 -1.33
C GLN A 345 -15.65 4.89 -2.57
N THR A 346 -15.76 4.13 -3.65
CA THR A 346 -16.52 4.52 -4.84
C THR A 346 -17.49 3.41 -5.24
N ASN A 347 -18.75 3.78 -5.52
CA ASN A 347 -19.80 2.82 -5.86
C ASN A 347 -20.26 2.89 -7.32
N GLY A 348 -19.97 3.96 -8.03
CA GLY A 348 -20.40 4.13 -9.42
C GLY A 348 -19.51 3.42 -10.44
N GLN A 349 -20.06 3.25 -11.64
CA GLN A 349 -19.27 2.90 -12.81
C GLN A 349 -18.43 4.11 -13.24
N LEU A 350 -17.28 3.87 -13.88
CA LEU A 350 -16.37 4.93 -14.34
C LEU A 350 -15.89 5.88 -13.22
N SER A 351 -15.94 5.42 -11.97
CA SER A 351 -15.61 6.17 -10.76
C SER A 351 -14.37 5.56 -10.09
N PRO A 352 -13.16 5.73 -10.68
CA PRO A 352 -11.95 5.21 -10.06
C PRO A 352 -11.69 5.91 -8.72
N ILE A 353 -10.86 5.33 -7.85
CA ILE A 353 -10.38 6.09 -6.68
C ILE A 353 -9.63 7.34 -7.16
N VAL A 354 -8.81 7.19 -8.20
CA VAL A 354 -8.00 8.28 -8.75
C VAL A 354 -8.20 8.39 -10.26
N ARG A 355 -8.52 9.59 -10.75
CA ARG A 355 -8.38 9.97 -12.16
C ARG A 355 -7.28 11.01 -12.28
N ALA A 356 -6.13 10.64 -12.86
CA ALA A 356 -4.93 11.46 -12.84
C ALA A 356 -4.51 11.91 -14.25
N SER A 357 -4.59 13.23 -14.51
CA SER A 357 -3.75 13.91 -15.50
C SER A 357 -2.70 14.81 -14.85
N GLY A 358 -2.75 14.98 -13.53
CA GLY A 358 -1.71 15.57 -12.70
C GLY A 358 -1.12 14.55 -11.74
N ALA A 359 -0.53 15.02 -10.64
CA ALA A 359 0.18 14.18 -9.69
C ALA A 359 -0.70 13.76 -8.49
N PHE A 360 -0.80 12.45 -8.26
CA PHE A 360 -1.36 11.88 -7.03
C PHE A 360 -0.27 11.16 -6.25
N SER A 361 -0.17 11.43 -4.95
CA SER A 361 0.69 10.65 -4.05
C SER A 361 -0.08 10.22 -2.80
N ALA A 362 0.17 8.99 -2.32
CA ALA A 362 -0.48 8.54 -1.10
C ALA A 362 0.29 7.55 -0.25
N THR A 363 -0.03 7.57 1.05
CA THR A 363 0.46 6.61 2.05
C THR A 363 -0.70 6.09 2.88
N ASN A 364 -0.67 4.81 3.28
CA ASN A 364 -1.67 4.23 4.18
C ASN A 364 -3.13 4.40 3.74
N LEU A 365 -3.42 4.38 2.43
CA LEU A 365 -4.80 4.41 1.97
C LEU A 365 -5.48 3.08 2.22
N ASN A 366 -6.77 3.14 2.57
CA ASN A 366 -7.65 1.99 2.58
C ASN A 366 -8.79 2.24 1.59
N ALA A 367 -8.76 1.60 0.43
CA ALA A 367 -9.69 1.91 -0.65
C ALA A 367 -10.55 0.72 -1.10
N ASN A 368 -11.80 1.00 -1.44
CA ASN A 368 -12.73 0.01 -1.97
C ASN A 368 -13.53 0.58 -3.15
N THR A 369 -13.47 -0.07 -4.30
CA THR A 369 -14.36 0.24 -5.43
C THR A 369 -15.35 -0.90 -5.65
N VAL A 370 -16.63 -0.58 -5.84
CA VAL A 370 -17.66 -1.63 -6.06
C VAL A 370 -17.68 -2.07 -7.52
N VAL A 371 -17.66 -1.11 -8.45
CA VAL A 371 -17.84 -1.33 -9.90
C VAL A 371 -16.88 -0.43 -10.70
N SER A 372 -15.63 -0.31 -10.23
CA SER A 372 -14.59 0.49 -10.89
C SER A 372 -13.18 -0.07 -10.73
N GLY A 373 -12.25 0.40 -11.56
CA GLY A 373 -10.82 0.25 -11.33
C GLY A 373 -10.36 1.14 -10.18
N PHE A 374 -9.10 0.99 -9.77
CA PHE A 374 -8.47 1.89 -8.80
C PHE A 374 -8.09 3.22 -9.44
N GLY A 375 -7.37 3.16 -10.57
CA GLY A 375 -6.74 4.32 -11.18
C GLY A 375 -7.03 4.41 -12.67
N GLN A 376 -7.41 5.60 -13.12
CA GLN A 376 -7.41 6.01 -14.53
C GLN A 376 -6.30 7.05 -14.70
N ILE A 377 -5.32 6.77 -15.57
CA ILE A 377 -4.10 7.57 -15.71
C ILE A 377 -4.02 8.06 -17.15
N GLU A 378 -4.21 9.36 -17.31
CA GLU A 378 -4.11 10.07 -18.58
C GLU A 378 -2.64 10.42 -18.89
N PRO A 379 -2.28 10.73 -20.15
CA PRO A 379 -0.92 11.13 -20.49
C PRO A 379 -0.40 12.33 -19.66
N GLY A 380 0.79 12.17 -19.08
CA GLY A 380 1.42 13.10 -18.13
C GLY A 380 0.94 12.96 -16.68
N GLY A 381 -0.09 12.16 -16.42
CA GLY A 381 -0.58 11.87 -15.07
C GLY A 381 0.34 10.92 -14.31
N SER A 382 0.36 11.03 -12.98
CA SER A 382 1.13 10.13 -12.13
C SER A 382 0.37 9.70 -10.87
N ILE A 383 0.53 8.43 -10.49
CA ILE A 383 0.06 7.87 -9.22
C ILE A 383 1.26 7.24 -8.51
N THR A 384 1.59 7.74 -7.33
CA THR A 384 2.62 7.17 -6.45
C THR A 384 2.01 6.75 -5.13
N MET A 385 2.09 5.47 -4.75
CA MET A 385 1.51 5.00 -3.49
C MET A 385 2.41 4.05 -2.73
N SER A 386 2.32 4.13 -1.40
CA SER A 386 2.93 3.14 -0.53
C SER A 386 2.09 2.75 0.67
N GLU A 387 2.37 1.57 1.21
CA GLU A 387 1.75 1.03 2.43
C GLU A 387 0.21 1.05 2.39
N SER A 388 -0.39 0.98 1.20
CA SER A 388 -1.83 1.11 1.01
C SER A 388 -2.48 -0.24 0.72
N LYS A 389 -3.75 -0.36 1.10
CA LYS A 389 -4.57 -1.55 0.89
C LYS A 389 -5.80 -1.22 0.08
N PHE A 390 -6.09 -2.00 -0.95
CA PHE A 390 -7.30 -1.76 -1.74
C PHE A 390 -7.94 -3.00 -2.36
N THR A 391 -9.28 -2.98 -2.36
CA THR A 391 -10.12 -3.98 -3.04
C THR A 391 -10.84 -3.30 -4.19
N VAL A 392 -10.78 -3.90 -5.38
CA VAL A 392 -11.39 -3.30 -6.56
C VAL A 392 -12.47 -4.16 -7.20
N GLY A 393 -13.51 -3.51 -7.72
CA GLY A 393 -14.50 -4.12 -8.59
C GLY A 393 -13.95 -4.44 -9.98
N ALA A 394 -12.92 -3.71 -10.44
CA ALA A 394 -12.25 -3.90 -11.75
C ALA A 394 -13.16 -3.81 -12.99
N ILE A 395 -14.27 -3.08 -12.89
CA ILE A 395 -15.20 -2.84 -14.00
C ILE A 395 -15.08 -1.38 -14.44
N GLN A 396 -14.41 -1.08 -15.55
CA GLN A 396 -14.58 0.25 -16.15
C GLN A 396 -14.60 0.15 -17.67
N SER A 397 -15.80 0.16 -18.24
CA SER A 397 -16.18 1.05 -19.36
C SER A 397 -17.40 0.53 -20.12
N ASP A 398 -18.03 1.45 -20.85
CA ASP A 398 -18.78 1.21 -22.08
C ASP A 398 -17.95 0.53 -23.18
N THR A 399 -16.61 0.65 -23.12
CA THR A 399 -15.65 0.00 -24.04
C THR A 399 -15.30 -1.46 -23.70
N GLY A 400 -15.78 -2.01 -22.58
CA GLY A 400 -15.60 -3.43 -22.21
C GLY A 400 -14.27 -3.79 -21.53
N HIS A 401 -13.39 -2.83 -21.25
CA HIS A 401 -12.11 -3.10 -20.59
C HIS A 401 -12.28 -3.33 -19.08
N GLN A 402 -11.55 -4.31 -18.54
CA GLN A 402 -11.63 -4.71 -17.13
C GLN A 402 -10.23 -4.64 -16.51
N GLY A 403 -9.99 -3.63 -15.68
CA GLY A 403 -8.64 -3.33 -15.18
C GLY A 403 -8.62 -2.74 -13.78
N VAL A 404 -7.54 -3.01 -13.04
CA VAL A 404 -7.24 -2.31 -11.77
C VAL A 404 -6.70 -0.92 -12.06
N PHE A 405 -5.68 -0.82 -12.92
CA PHE A 405 -5.13 0.43 -13.40
C PHE A 405 -5.29 0.50 -14.92
N ILE A 406 -5.85 1.61 -15.39
CA ILE A 406 -6.13 1.85 -16.79
C ILE A 406 -5.37 3.10 -17.23
N PHE A 407 -4.58 2.96 -18.27
CA PHE A 407 -3.88 4.04 -18.95
C PHE A 407 -4.62 4.31 -20.25
N ASP A 408 -5.26 5.47 -20.36
CA ASP A 408 -6.07 5.81 -21.52
C ASP A 408 -5.85 7.26 -21.95
N ASN A 409 -5.96 7.49 -23.26
CA ASN A 409 -5.90 8.82 -23.85
C ASN A 409 -7.30 9.23 -24.32
N GLN A 410 -8.17 9.59 -23.38
CA GLN A 410 -9.56 9.99 -23.69
C GLN A 410 -9.66 11.34 -24.41
N ASP A 411 -8.67 12.22 -24.22
CA ASP A 411 -8.71 13.58 -24.77
C ASP A 411 -8.13 13.67 -26.21
N ASP A 412 -7.68 12.56 -26.80
CA ASP A 412 -6.99 12.48 -28.13
C ASP A 412 -5.92 13.58 -28.32
N THR A 413 -5.38 14.06 -27.20
CA THR A 413 -4.27 14.99 -27.23
C THR A 413 -3.07 14.20 -27.74
N GLN A 414 -2.30 14.77 -28.67
CA GLN A 414 -1.06 14.19 -29.18
C GLN A 414 0.05 14.07 -28.11
N LYS A 415 -0.32 13.99 -26.83
CA LYS A 415 0.56 13.78 -25.70
C LYS A 415 1.22 12.42 -25.85
N GLN A 416 2.53 12.46 -25.99
CA GLN A 416 3.37 11.27 -26.03
C GLN A 416 3.98 10.94 -24.65
N GLU A 417 3.77 11.80 -23.66
CA GLU A 417 4.27 11.55 -22.30
C GLU A 417 3.54 10.35 -21.68
N PRO A 418 4.29 9.38 -21.12
CA PRO A 418 3.68 8.24 -20.48
C PRO A 418 2.93 8.64 -19.22
N GLY A 419 1.84 7.92 -18.93
CA GLY A 419 1.28 7.89 -17.58
C GLY A 419 2.20 7.08 -16.67
N HIS A 420 2.42 7.56 -15.45
CA HIS A 420 3.32 6.94 -14.48
C HIS A 420 2.57 6.32 -13.31
N LEU A 421 2.90 5.07 -12.96
CA LEU A 421 2.39 4.39 -11.78
C LEU A 421 3.57 3.83 -10.98
N SER A 422 3.72 4.28 -9.74
CA SER A 422 4.75 3.79 -8.82
C SER A 422 4.12 3.27 -7.54
N LEU A 423 4.29 1.97 -7.27
CA LEU A 423 3.66 1.29 -6.14
C LEU A 423 4.74 0.58 -5.31
N THR A 424 4.80 0.90 -4.01
CA THR A 424 5.74 0.28 -3.06
C THR A 424 5.01 -0.28 -1.83
N ASN A 425 5.20 -1.56 -1.50
CA ASN A 425 4.64 -2.19 -0.30
C ASN A 425 3.10 -2.09 -0.20
N ASN A 426 2.39 -2.05 -1.32
CA ASN A 426 0.93 -2.04 -1.30
C ASN A 426 0.36 -3.46 -1.32
N GLU A 427 -0.88 -3.59 -0.90
CA GLU A 427 -1.65 -4.83 -0.92
C GLU A 427 -2.94 -4.59 -1.71
N TRP A 428 -3.19 -5.38 -2.76
CA TRP A 428 -4.44 -5.27 -3.49
C TRP A 428 -5.02 -6.56 -4.02
N MET A 429 -6.33 -6.54 -4.22
CA MET A 429 -7.06 -7.64 -4.79
C MET A 429 -8.24 -7.16 -5.64
N ILE A 430 -8.64 -7.98 -6.60
CA ILE A 430 -9.96 -7.85 -7.22
C ILE A 430 -10.97 -8.56 -6.33
N ASN A 431 -12.10 -7.92 -6.07
CA ASN A 431 -13.20 -8.52 -5.33
C ASN A 431 -13.67 -9.79 -6.07
N PRO A 432 -13.59 -10.99 -5.47
CA PRO A 432 -14.00 -12.23 -6.12
C PRO A 432 -15.48 -12.29 -6.48
N ALA A 433 -16.31 -11.47 -5.83
CA ALA A 433 -17.72 -11.33 -6.16
C ALA A 433 -17.96 -10.41 -7.36
N SER A 434 -16.94 -9.72 -7.86
CA SER A 434 -17.07 -8.90 -9.07
C SER A 434 -17.25 -9.77 -10.31
N ALA A 435 -18.16 -9.36 -11.19
CA ALA A 435 -18.35 -9.99 -12.49
C ALA A 435 -17.10 -9.91 -13.39
N ALA A 436 -16.21 -8.93 -13.18
CA ALA A 436 -14.96 -8.79 -13.92
C ALA A 436 -13.81 -9.65 -13.37
N ALA A 437 -13.94 -10.18 -12.15
CA ALA A 437 -12.87 -10.95 -11.50
C ALA A 437 -12.27 -12.08 -12.34
N PRO A 438 -13.03 -12.82 -13.19
CA PRO A 438 -12.46 -13.90 -14.00
C PRO A 438 -11.57 -13.45 -15.16
N SER A 439 -11.72 -12.21 -15.64
CA SER A 439 -11.08 -11.73 -16.88
C SER A 439 -10.34 -10.40 -16.75
N ALA A 440 -10.34 -9.81 -15.56
CA ALA A 440 -9.70 -8.52 -15.32
C ALA A 440 -8.17 -8.59 -15.32
N PHE A 441 -7.57 -7.50 -15.79
CA PHE A 441 -6.12 -7.28 -15.84
C PHE A 441 -5.65 -6.42 -14.66
N SER A 442 -4.39 -6.61 -14.23
CA SER A 442 -3.75 -5.64 -13.33
C SER A 442 -3.60 -4.29 -14.03
N PHE A 443 -3.17 -4.32 -15.30
CA PHE A 443 -2.90 -3.13 -16.09
C PHE A 443 -3.55 -3.21 -17.47
N VAL A 444 -4.20 -2.14 -17.88
CA VAL A 444 -4.75 -1.99 -19.23
C VAL A 444 -4.19 -0.71 -19.84
N VAL A 445 -3.68 -0.77 -21.06
CA VAL A 445 -3.23 0.39 -21.83
C VAL A 445 -4.06 0.47 -23.11
N ASN A 446 -4.66 1.62 -23.36
CA ASN A 446 -5.49 1.87 -24.54
C ASN A 446 -5.11 3.22 -25.20
N GLY A 447 -4.43 3.18 -26.34
CA GLY A 447 -4.07 4.41 -27.07
C GLY A 447 -3.08 5.31 -26.32
N ALA A 448 -2.34 4.77 -25.35
CA ALA A 448 -1.50 5.54 -24.42
C ALA A 448 -0.11 4.91 -24.24
N SER A 449 0.80 5.65 -23.60
CA SER A 449 2.08 5.13 -23.10
C SER A 449 2.03 5.02 -21.58
N ALA A 450 2.59 3.95 -21.01
CA ALA A 450 2.56 3.66 -19.59
C ALA A 450 3.95 3.25 -19.07
N GLN A 451 4.34 3.83 -17.94
CA GLN A 451 5.48 3.37 -17.14
C GLN A 451 4.98 2.93 -15.76
N VAL A 452 5.25 1.67 -15.43
CA VAL A 452 4.80 1.03 -14.19
C VAL A 452 6.00 0.54 -13.39
N ASP A 453 6.21 1.12 -12.22
CA ASP A 453 7.29 0.78 -11.29
C ASP A 453 6.71 0.11 -10.05
N LEU A 454 7.05 -1.16 -9.83
CA LEU A 454 6.51 -1.98 -8.75
C LEU A 454 7.61 -2.48 -7.84
N THR A 455 7.49 -2.16 -6.55
CA THR A 455 8.41 -2.63 -5.51
C THR A 455 7.66 -3.34 -4.39
N ASN A 456 7.90 -4.64 -4.25
CA ASN A 456 7.44 -5.41 -3.08
C ASN A 456 5.93 -5.28 -2.76
N ASN A 457 5.08 -5.21 -3.79
CA ASN A 457 3.63 -5.19 -3.62
C ASN A 457 3.08 -6.62 -3.55
N THR A 458 2.01 -6.81 -2.79
CA THR A 458 1.27 -8.06 -2.73
C THR A 458 -0.02 -7.95 -3.55
N ILE A 459 -0.13 -8.80 -4.57
CA ILE A 459 -1.24 -8.82 -5.51
C ILE A 459 -1.98 -10.15 -5.35
N TYR A 460 -3.28 -10.11 -5.04
CA TYR A 460 -4.10 -11.30 -4.95
C TYR A 460 -5.18 -11.33 -6.03
N GLN A 461 -5.44 -12.54 -6.53
CA GLN A 461 -6.65 -12.84 -7.31
C GLN A 461 -6.82 -11.96 -8.55
N VAL A 462 -5.71 -11.58 -9.19
CA VAL A 462 -5.74 -10.93 -10.50
C VAL A 462 -5.34 -11.97 -11.54
N PRO A 463 -6.27 -12.41 -12.41
CA PRO A 463 -6.02 -13.54 -13.30
C PRO A 463 -5.12 -13.20 -14.50
N GLN A 464 -5.01 -11.92 -14.85
CA GLN A 464 -4.25 -11.47 -16.02
C GLN A 464 -3.28 -10.35 -15.66
N CYS A 465 -2.09 -10.36 -16.25
CA CYS A 465 -1.07 -9.37 -15.92
C CYS A 465 -1.39 -8.04 -16.62
N ALA A 466 -1.36 -8.01 -17.95
CA ALA A 466 -1.56 -6.78 -18.71
C ALA A 466 -2.22 -6.98 -20.08
N GLN A 467 -2.96 -5.97 -20.52
CA GLN A 467 -3.47 -5.81 -21.87
C GLN A 467 -2.95 -4.50 -22.46
N VAL A 468 -2.37 -4.54 -23.65
CA VAL A 468 -1.89 -3.34 -24.37
C VAL A 468 -2.58 -3.27 -25.73
N THR A 469 -3.25 -2.16 -26.02
CA THR A 469 -3.98 -1.95 -27.27
C THR A 469 -3.62 -0.58 -27.82
N ASN A 470 -3.05 -0.56 -29.03
CA ASN A 470 -2.54 0.65 -29.68
C ASN A 470 -1.66 1.53 -28.76
N GLY A 471 -0.78 0.91 -27.96
CA GLY A 471 -0.10 1.60 -26.87
C GLY A 471 1.26 1.03 -26.52
N LYS A 472 1.94 1.69 -25.58
CA LYS A 472 3.27 1.29 -25.10
C LYS A 472 3.24 1.04 -23.62
N MET A 473 3.85 -0.04 -23.16
CA MET A 473 3.92 -0.32 -21.72
C MET A 473 5.32 -0.78 -21.32
N ALA A 474 5.86 -0.16 -20.27
CA ALA A 474 7.07 -0.60 -19.59
C ALA A 474 6.74 -0.95 -18.12
N ILE A 475 7.13 -2.14 -17.68
CA ILE A 475 6.98 -2.58 -16.28
C ILE A 475 8.36 -2.86 -15.69
N ASN A 476 8.70 -2.16 -14.61
CA ASN A 476 9.90 -2.38 -13.82
C ASN A 476 9.53 -3.01 -12.47
N CYS A 477 10.17 -4.13 -12.15
CA CYS A 477 9.88 -4.93 -10.97
C CYS A 477 11.11 -5.05 -10.07
N ILE A 478 10.92 -4.75 -8.79
CA ILE A 478 11.90 -4.94 -7.71
C ILE A 478 11.24 -5.76 -6.61
N ARG A 479 11.74 -6.97 -6.32
CA ARG A 479 11.08 -7.91 -5.38
C ARG A 479 9.58 -8.06 -5.65
N GLN A 480 9.17 -8.02 -6.91
CA GLN A 480 7.77 -8.02 -7.30
C GLN A 480 7.39 -9.37 -7.90
N THR A 481 6.22 -9.89 -7.49
CA THR A 481 5.59 -11.02 -8.17
C THR A 481 4.48 -10.52 -9.09
N LEU A 482 4.50 -10.94 -10.35
CA LEU A 482 3.45 -10.74 -11.34
C LEU A 482 2.98 -12.08 -11.90
N VAL A 483 1.68 -12.22 -12.11
CA VAL A 483 1.05 -13.47 -12.57
C VAL A 483 0.05 -13.17 -13.68
N GLY A 484 -0.02 -14.08 -14.65
CA GLY A 484 -0.99 -14.06 -15.74
C GLY A 484 -0.37 -13.58 -17.05
N PRO A 485 -1.09 -13.77 -18.16
CA PRO A 485 -0.57 -13.42 -19.48
C PRO A 485 -0.49 -11.90 -19.69
N VAL A 486 0.39 -11.53 -20.61
CA VAL A 486 0.46 -10.21 -21.23
C VAL A 486 0.00 -10.34 -22.68
N ILE A 487 -1.14 -9.71 -22.99
CA ILE A 487 -1.72 -9.70 -24.33
C ILE A 487 -1.55 -8.32 -24.98
N MET A 488 -1.34 -8.31 -26.29
CA MET A 488 -1.13 -7.06 -27.03
C MET A 488 -1.51 -7.21 -28.50
N ASP A 489 -1.83 -6.08 -29.15
CA ASP A 489 -2.08 -6.02 -30.60
C ASP A 489 -0.80 -5.70 -31.41
N GLU A 490 -0.93 -5.64 -32.73
CA GLU A 490 0.19 -5.36 -33.66
C GLU A 490 0.79 -3.96 -33.48
N ALA A 491 -0.03 -2.97 -33.11
CA ALA A 491 0.39 -1.58 -32.95
C ALA A 491 1.05 -1.30 -31.59
N SER A 492 1.09 -2.29 -30.69
CA SER A 492 1.56 -2.12 -29.32
C SER A 492 3.04 -2.48 -29.13
N SER A 493 3.67 -1.91 -28.09
CA SER A 493 5.00 -2.29 -27.64
C SER A 493 5.03 -2.58 -26.14
N PHE A 494 5.89 -3.52 -25.71
CA PHE A 494 5.98 -3.94 -24.31
C PHE A 494 7.43 -4.16 -23.84
N SER A 495 7.73 -3.74 -22.62
CA SER A 495 8.99 -4.02 -21.95
C SER A 495 8.78 -4.47 -20.50
N LEU A 496 9.45 -5.54 -20.09
CA LEU A 496 9.44 -6.05 -18.72
C LEU A 496 10.87 -6.17 -18.19
N ASN A 497 11.16 -5.48 -17.07
CA ASN A 497 12.42 -5.58 -16.36
C ASN A 497 12.20 -6.21 -14.97
N LEU A 498 12.82 -7.37 -14.73
CA LEU A 498 12.71 -8.13 -13.48
C LEU A 498 14.04 -8.08 -12.72
N THR A 499 14.04 -7.45 -11.55
CA THR A 499 15.24 -7.28 -10.72
C THR A 499 15.00 -7.62 -9.25
N GLN A 500 16.08 -7.89 -8.52
CA GLN A 500 16.11 -8.14 -7.08
C GLN A 500 15.07 -9.15 -6.63
N SER A 501 15.21 -10.41 -7.07
CA SER A 501 14.29 -11.51 -6.70
C SER A 501 12.84 -11.28 -7.10
N SER A 502 12.62 -10.63 -8.24
CA SER A 502 11.28 -10.54 -8.85
C SER A 502 10.89 -11.87 -9.49
N LEU A 503 9.59 -12.09 -9.67
CA LEU A 503 9.02 -13.28 -10.31
C LEU A 503 7.94 -12.85 -11.30
N PHE A 504 8.05 -13.30 -12.55
CA PHE A 504 6.93 -13.29 -13.48
C PHE A 504 6.50 -14.73 -13.79
N SER A 505 5.21 -15.01 -13.66
CA SER A 505 4.60 -16.29 -14.03
C SER A 505 3.49 -16.08 -15.06
N GLY A 506 3.74 -16.35 -16.33
CA GLY A 506 2.79 -16.06 -17.40
C GLY A 506 3.29 -16.40 -18.81
N SER A 507 2.51 -16.00 -19.82
CA SER A 507 2.93 -15.92 -21.23
C SER A 507 2.95 -14.47 -21.70
N ILE A 508 3.76 -14.16 -22.72
CA ILE A 508 3.90 -12.81 -23.26
C ILE A 508 3.75 -12.86 -24.78
N ASN A 509 2.83 -12.06 -25.33
CA ASN A 509 2.61 -11.93 -26.77
C ASN A 509 2.36 -13.29 -27.46
N GLN A 510 1.56 -14.16 -26.84
CA GLN A 510 1.35 -15.54 -27.30
C GLN A 510 0.73 -15.62 -28.71
N SER A 511 0.00 -14.59 -29.13
CA SER A 511 -0.57 -14.47 -30.49
C SER A 511 0.42 -13.93 -31.53
N GLN A 512 1.66 -13.62 -31.12
CA GLN A 512 2.72 -13.05 -31.96
C GLN A 512 2.24 -11.82 -32.77
N SER A 513 1.47 -10.97 -32.11
CA SER A 513 0.85 -9.82 -32.77
C SER A 513 1.80 -8.63 -32.80
N SER A 514 2.42 -8.30 -31.67
CA SER A 514 3.42 -7.22 -31.60
C SER A 514 4.81 -7.67 -32.06
N GLN A 515 5.55 -6.74 -32.66
CA GLN A 515 6.93 -6.90 -33.10
C GLN A 515 7.95 -6.22 -32.15
N ASP A 516 7.50 -5.50 -31.12
CA ASP A 516 8.37 -4.76 -30.20
C ASP A 516 8.09 -5.17 -28.74
N VAL A 517 8.71 -6.28 -28.34
CA VAL A 517 8.49 -6.92 -27.04
C VAL A 517 9.82 -7.32 -26.44
N SER A 518 10.20 -6.68 -25.33
CA SER A 518 11.46 -6.92 -24.64
C SER A 518 11.25 -7.46 -23.23
N VAL A 519 12.08 -8.44 -22.84
CA VAL A 519 12.14 -8.93 -21.46
C VAL A 519 13.59 -8.96 -21.01
N ARG A 520 13.85 -8.38 -19.83
CA ARG A 520 15.16 -8.41 -19.16
C ARG A 520 15.01 -8.98 -17.75
N LEU A 521 15.89 -9.92 -17.41
CA LEU A 521 15.86 -10.68 -16.17
C LEU A 521 17.26 -10.69 -15.53
N ASP A 522 17.37 -10.21 -14.29
CA ASP A 522 18.60 -10.33 -13.51
C ASP A 522 18.82 -11.76 -12.98
N GLY A 523 20.05 -12.08 -12.56
CA GLY A 523 20.39 -13.43 -12.12
C GLY A 523 19.67 -13.91 -10.84
N SER A 524 18.99 -13.01 -10.12
CA SER A 524 18.29 -13.31 -8.87
C SER A 524 16.78 -13.53 -9.05
N SER A 525 16.23 -13.02 -10.14
CA SER A 525 14.81 -13.02 -10.46
C SER A 525 14.43 -14.28 -11.24
N LYS A 526 13.14 -14.59 -11.30
CA LYS A 526 12.63 -15.84 -11.90
C LYS A 526 11.58 -15.58 -12.97
N LEU A 527 11.58 -16.46 -13.97
CA LEU A 527 10.56 -16.49 -15.01
C LEU A 527 9.91 -17.88 -15.04
N MET A 528 8.60 -17.95 -14.97
CA MET A 528 7.83 -19.20 -15.03
C MET A 528 6.84 -19.14 -16.19
N LEU A 529 7.04 -19.96 -17.22
CA LEU A 529 6.21 -19.91 -18.41
C LEU A 529 4.91 -20.67 -18.20
N THR A 530 3.80 -20.08 -18.64
CA THR A 530 2.48 -20.75 -18.69
C THR A 530 1.96 -20.90 -20.13
N GLY A 531 2.77 -20.50 -21.10
CA GLY A 531 2.52 -20.52 -22.53
C GLY A 531 3.76 -20.01 -23.25
N ASP A 532 3.85 -20.24 -24.56
CA ASP A 532 4.96 -19.73 -25.36
C ASP A 532 5.01 -18.20 -25.33
N CYS A 533 6.23 -17.65 -25.32
CA CYS A 533 6.48 -16.22 -25.33
C CYS A 533 7.17 -15.81 -26.63
N TYR A 534 6.71 -14.72 -27.25
CA TYR A 534 7.26 -14.19 -28.51
C TYR A 534 7.81 -12.79 -28.32
N LEU A 535 9.14 -12.66 -28.39
CA LEU A 535 9.90 -11.47 -28.05
C LEU A 535 10.73 -10.99 -29.25
N SER A 536 11.02 -9.69 -29.29
CA SER A 536 12.04 -9.10 -30.17
C SER A 536 13.41 -9.05 -29.49
N GLU A 537 13.43 -8.89 -28.17
CA GLU A 537 14.64 -8.88 -27.34
C GLU A 537 14.44 -9.69 -26.06
N PHE A 538 15.41 -10.55 -25.73
CA PHE A 538 15.47 -11.27 -24.47
C PHE A 538 16.87 -11.17 -23.88
N VAL A 539 16.97 -10.68 -22.65
CA VAL A 539 18.23 -10.61 -21.91
C VAL A 539 18.05 -11.34 -20.58
N ASN A 540 18.83 -12.41 -20.38
CA ASN A 540 18.94 -13.09 -19.10
C ASN A 540 20.39 -13.02 -18.63
N GLU A 541 20.61 -12.46 -17.44
CA GLU A 541 21.95 -12.42 -16.85
C GLU A 541 22.44 -13.82 -16.41
N ASP A 542 21.52 -14.74 -16.13
CA ASP A 542 21.87 -16.15 -15.89
C ASP A 542 22.03 -16.90 -17.21
N SER A 543 23.28 -16.99 -17.68
CA SER A 543 23.64 -17.73 -18.90
C SER A 543 23.28 -19.22 -18.90
N ALA A 544 23.00 -19.83 -17.74
CA ALA A 544 22.55 -21.22 -17.65
C ALA A 544 21.02 -21.36 -17.70
N ASN A 545 20.28 -20.25 -17.75
CA ASN A 545 18.81 -20.21 -17.69
C ASN A 545 18.21 -20.97 -16.49
N SER A 546 18.95 -21.11 -15.40
CA SER A 546 18.52 -21.88 -14.21
C SER A 546 17.40 -21.17 -13.44
N ASN A 547 17.25 -19.88 -13.68
CA ASN A 547 16.17 -19.03 -13.18
C ASN A 547 14.89 -19.06 -14.03
N ILE A 548 14.82 -19.90 -15.07
CA ILE A 548 13.64 -20.04 -15.93
C ILE A 548 13.01 -21.43 -15.76
N THR A 549 11.71 -21.47 -15.46
CA THR A 549 10.90 -22.69 -15.45
C THR A 549 10.03 -22.70 -16.70
N THR A 550 10.36 -23.56 -17.66
CA THR A 550 9.69 -23.59 -18.98
C THR A 550 8.30 -24.23 -18.96
N ASN A 551 8.04 -25.19 -18.06
CA ASN A 551 6.80 -25.98 -18.05
C ASN A 551 6.42 -26.60 -19.42
N GLY A 552 7.41 -26.88 -20.27
CA GLY A 552 7.20 -27.41 -21.63
C GLY A 552 6.92 -26.37 -22.71
N PHE A 553 6.95 -25.08 -22.37
CA PHE A 553 6.84 -23.94 -23.30
C PHE A 553 8.21 -23.35 -23.63
N HIS A 554 8.24 -22.49 -24.65
CA HIS A 554 9.48 -21.89 -25.15
C HIS A 554 9.44 -20.36 -25.14
N ILE A 555 10.63 -19.78 -25.17
CA ILE A 555 10.82 -18.36 -25.49
C ILE A 555 11.35 -18.27 -26.91
N TYR A 556 10.63 -17.57 -27.78
CA TYR A 556 11.06 -17.26 -29.14
C TYR A 556 11.55 -15.82 -29.21
N VAL A 557 12.76 -15.62 -29.74
CA VAL A 557 13.31 -14.30 -30.05
C VAL A 557 13.44 -14.17 -31.55
N ASN A 558 12.71 -13.22 -32.14
CA ASN A 558 12.64 -13.04 -33.59
C ASN A 558 12.35 -14.35 -34.34
N GLY A 559 11.43 -15.16 -33.78
CA GLY A 559 11.01 -16.46 -34.33
C GLY A 559 11.93 -17.66 -34.01
N ASN A 560 13.08 -17.46 -33.35
CA ASN A 560 13.99 -18.55 -33.01
C ASN A 560 13.85 -18.94 -31.53
N PRO A 561 13.73 -20.23 -31.18
CA PRO A 561 13.69 -20.65 -29.78
C PRO A 561 15.03 -20.38 -29.10
N VAL A 562 15.02 -19.76 -27.92
CA VAL A 562 16.22 -19.44 -27.12
C VAL A 562 16.26 -20.12 -25.75
N VAL A 563 15.11 -20.60 -25.25
CA VAL A 563 14.96 -21.37 -24.01
C VAL A 563 14.01 -22.52 -24.25
#